data_AF-A0A914WZN6-F1
#
_entry.id   AF-A0A914WZN6-F1
#
_cell.length_a   1.000
_cell.length_b   1.000
_cell.length_c   1.000
_cell.angle_alpha   90.00
_cell.angle_beta   90.00
_cell.angle_gamma   90.00
#
_symmetry.space_group_name_H-M   'P 1'
#
loop_
_entity.id
_entity.type
_entity.pdbx_description
1 polymer ?
#
loop_
_entity_poly.entity_id
_entity_poly.type
_entity_poly.pdbx_seq_one_letter_code
_entity_poly.pdbx_strand_id
1 'polypeptide(L)'
;MNETDDSNSTIPSCIVYAQKFPDPSISIYSVVPFACVYLIIFVLGVVGNLALIHVTLQHRTLQTVQNMFILNLAASDIIVCMLSLPITPVTNIYKNWFFGTVLCRLIPWVQGISVFICTFSLAAIAIDRYVLVVRPHSRPLTRRGALIVTICLWTLSVVVTLPYAVFMDVVSYDNVCGEFCTERWPNSHSRRAYTLVVLAAQFVVPFTLMAFCYWTIFSRLRDRARSRLRKMN
;
A
#
# COMPACT_ATOMS: atom_id res chain seq x y z
N MET A 1 -14.19 49.06 49.83
CA MET A 1 -12.73 48.97 49.64
C MET A 1 -12.45 47.58 49.06
N ASN A 2 -12.19 47.59 47.75
CA ASN A 2 -11.78 46.53 46.83
C ASN A 2 -12.67 45.29 46.63
N GLU A 3 -13.56 45.44 45.63
CA GLU A 3 -13.66 44.50 44.51
C GLU A 3 -12.29 44.21 43.89
N THR A 4 -12.00 42.94 43.59
CA THR A 4 -11.59 42.45 42.27
C THR A 4 -11.70 40.93 42.30
N ASP A 5 -12.84 40.46 41.78
CA ASP A 5 -12.97 39.19 41.09
C ASP A 5 -12.03 39.22 39.87
N ASP A 6 -11.09 38.29 39.81
CA ASP A 6 -10.43 37.95 38.56
C ASP A 6 -10.00 36.48 38.64
N SER A 7 -11.02 35.64 38.45
CA SER A 7 -10.88 34.25 38.02
C SER A 7 -10.19 34.22 36.65
N ASN A 8 -8.89 34.52 36.63
CA ASN A 8 -8.06 34.37 35.45
C ASN A 8 -7.65 32.90 35.30
N SER A 9 -8.65 32.03 35.15
CA SER A 9 -8.44 30.72 34.55
C SER A 9 -8.11 30.99 33.09
N THR A 10 -6.82 30.98 32.76
CA THR A 10 -6.33 30.96 31.38
C THR A 10 -7.01 29.80 30.68
N ILE A 11 -8.09 30.06 29.95
CA ILE A 11 -8.73 29.06 29.11
C ILE A 11 -7.65 28.63 28.12
N PRO A 12 -7.23 27.35 28.09
CA PRO A 12 -6.25 26.93 27.12
C PRO A 12 -6.84 27.17 25.73
N SER A 13 -6.10 27.90 24.88
CA SER A 13 -6.52 28.30 23.53
C SER A 13 -6.87 27.10 22.63
N CYS A 14 -6.45 25.90 23.02
CA CYS A 14 -6.86 24.63 22.45
C CYS A 14 -6.73 23.51 23.49
N ILE A 15 -7.39 22.37 23.27
CA ILE A 15 -7.25 21.18 24.13
C ILE A 15 -6.43 20.14 23.39
N VAL A 16 -5.43 19.53 24.03
CA VAL A 16 -4.64 18.45 23.42
C VAL A 16 -5.55 17.29 23.01
N TYR A 17 -5.38 16.77 21.80
CA TYR A 17 -6.24 15.71 21.24
C TYR A 17 -6.46 14.55 22.22
N ALA A 18 -5.38 14.03 22.80
CA ALA A 18 -5.40 12.91 23.75
C ALA A 18 -6.22 13.20 25.03
N GLN A 19 -6.30 14.47 25.44
CA GLN A 19 -7.08 14.89 26.61
C GLN A 19 -8.57 15.08 26.26
N LYS A 20 -8.85 15.60 25.07
CA LYS A 20 -10.23 15.81 24.59
C LYS A 20 -10.92 14.49 24.23
N PHE A 21 -10.17 13.56 23.65
CA PHE A 21 -10.62 12.23 23.26
C PHE A 21 -9.70 11.19 23.91
N PRO A 22 -9.99 10.74 25.14
CA PRO A 22 -9.20 9.70 25.78
C PRO A 22 -9.26 8.42 24.94
N ASP A 23 -8.15 8.15 24.24
CA ASP A 23 -8.01 7.03 23.32
C ASP A 23 -7.28 5.88 24.05
N PRO A 24 -7.86 4.68 24.21
CA PRO A 24 -7.14 3.55 24.80
C PRO A 24 -5.87 3.16 24.03
N SER A 25 -5.72 3.62 22.78
CA SER A 25 -4.51 3.40 21.97
C SER A 25 -3.27 4.11 22.52
N ILE A 26 -3.41 5.18 23.33
CA ILE A 26 -2.28 5.92 23.92
C ILE A 26 -1.77 5.30 25.22
N SER A 27 -2.46 4.28 25.74
CA SER A 27 -2.01 3.54 26.91
C SER A 27 -0.72 2.78 26.61
N ILE A 28 0.19 2.70 27.60
CA ILE A 28 1.47 1.99 27.46
C ILE A 28 1.28 0.51 27.05
N TYR A 29 0.19 -0.11 27.48
CA TYR A 29 -0.18 -1.48 27.12
C TYR A 29 -0.52 -1.65 25.63
N SER A 30 -0.93 -0.58 24.95
CA SER A 30 -1.21 -0.55 23.50
C SER A 30 0.00 -0.09 22.70
N VAL A 31 0.69 0.94 23.18
CA VAL A 31 1.82 1.59 22.48
C VAL A 31 3.02 0.66 22.35
N VAL A 32 3.38 -0.07 23.42
CA VAL A 32 4.56 -0.95 23.40
C VAL A 32 4.40 -2.08 22.37
N PRO A 33 3.31 -2.88 22.38
CA PRO A 33 3.09 -3.90 21.34
C PRO A 33 3.03 -3.30 19.94
N PHE A 34 2.36 -2.16 19.77
CA PHE A 34 2.24 -1.48 18.47
C PHE A 34 3.61 -1.09 17.92
N ALA A 35 4.47 -0.48 18.74
CA ALA A 35 5.84 -0.11 18.35
C ALA A 35 6.69 -1.35 18.02
N CYS A 36 6.59 -2.41 18.82
CA CYS A 36 7.29 -3.68 18.53
C CYS A 36 6.86 -4.29 17.20
N VAL A 37 5.55 -4.31 16.90
CA VAL A 37 5.03 -4.82 15.62
C VAL A 37 5.54 -4.00 14.45
N TYR A 38 5.49 -2.66 14.53
CA TYR A 38 6.02 -1.80 13.47
C TYR A 38 7.53 -1.99 13.25
N LEU A 39 8.30 -2.17 14.33
CA LEU A 39 9.73 -2.45 14.24
C LEU A 39 9.99 -3.80 13.55
N ILE A 40 9.25 -4.83 13.91
CA ILE A 40 9.36 -6.17 13.28
C ILE A 40 9.01 -6.07 11.80
N ILE A 41 7.90 -5.41 11.44
CA ILE A 41 7.49 -5.21 10.04
C ILE A 41 8.56 -4.43 9.27
N PHE A 42 9.15 -3.40 9.88
CA PHE A 42 10.23 -2.63 9.26
C PHE A 42 11.46 -3.49 8.99
N VAL A 43 11.95 -4.22 9.98
CA VAL A 43 13.14 -5.07 9.84
C VAL A 43 12.89 -6.17 8.81
N LEU A 44 11.78 -6.91 8.93
CA LEU A 44 11.45 -7.99 8.00
C LEU A 44 11.19 -7.46 6.59
N GLY A 45 10.50 -6.33 6.46
CA GLY A 45 10.21 -5.68 5.19
C GLY A 45 11.47 -5.23 4.47
N VAL A 46 12.40 -4.58 5.16
CA VAL A 46 13.67 -4.14 4.56
C VAL A 46 14.58 -5.32 4.26
N VAL A 47 14.87 -6.17 5.24
CA VAL A 47 15.80 -7.30 5.08
C VAL A 47 15.26 -8.31 4.06
N GLY A 48 13.99 -8.67 4.14
CA GLY A 48 13.36 -9.65 3.25
C GLY A 48 13.34 -9.19 1.80
N ASN A 49 12.95 -7.93 1.54
CA ASN A 49 12.91 -7.40 0.18
C ASN A 49 14.31 -7.18 -0.40
N LEU A 50 15.29 -6.74 0.42
CA LEU A 50 16.68 -6.65 -0.02
C LEU A 50 17.27 -8.03 -0.35
N ALA A 51 17.00 -9.04 0.47
CA ALA A 51 17.42 -10.41 0.21
C ALA A 51 16.79 -10.95 -1.09
N LEU A 52 15.49 -10.68 -1.33
CA LEU A 52 14.81 -11.06 -2.57
C LEU A 52 15.46 -10.43 -3.80
N ILE A 53 15.79 -9.14 -3.73
CA ILE A 53 16.51 -8.43 -4.79
C ILE A 53 17.88 -9.07 -5.01
N HIS A 54 18.65 -9.27 -3.94
CA HIS A 54 20.00 -9.82 -3.99
C HIS A 54 20.04 -11.20 -4.64
N VAL A 55 19.23 -12.15 -4.15
CA VAL A 55 19.16 -13.54 -4.63
C VAL A 55 18.75 -13.58 -6.10
N THR A 56 17.76 -12.76 -6.50
CA THR A 56 17.28 -12.74 -7.90
C THR A 56 18.34 -12.19 -8.86
N LEU A 57 19.12 -11.19 -8.42
CA LEU A 57 20.21 -10.64 -9.23
C LEU A 57 21.42 -11.57 -9.31
N GLN A 58 21.70 -12.32 -8.23
CA GLN A 58 22.82 -13.25 -8.17
C GLN A 58 22.61 -14.48 -9.08
N HIS A 59 21.39 -15.02 -9.14
CA HIS A 59 21.10 -16.23 -9.91
C HIS A 59 20.46 -15.93 -11.27
N ARG A 60 21.23 -16.13 -12.36
CA ARG A 60 20.74 -15.93 -13.74
C ARG A 60 19.48 -16.74 -14.08
N THR A 61 19.30 -17.91 -13.46
CA THR A 61 18.10 -18.75 -13.62
C THR A 61 16.83 -18.07 -13.09
N LEU A 62 16.97 -17.17 -12.13
CA LEU A 62 15.88 -16.37 -11.57
C LEU A 62 15.67 -15.05 -12.33
N GLN A 63 16.45 -14.71 -13.36
CA GLN A 63 16.27 -13.47 -14.13
C GLN A 63 15.26 -13.65 -15.28
N THR A 64 14.08 -14.13 -14.91
CA THR A 64 12.93 -14.30 -15.79
C THR A 64 12.06 -13.04 -15.80
N VAL A 65 11.21 -12.92 -16.81
CA VAL A 65 10.27 -11.79 -16.92
C VAL A 65 9.31 -11.70 -15.72
N GLN A 66 8.82 -12.85 -15.24
CA GLN A 66 8.00 -12.92 -14.03
C GLN A 66 8.74 -12.33 -12.82
N ASN A 67 10.02 -12.68 -12.67
CA ASN A 67 10.82 -12.23 -11.54
C ASN A 67 11.19 -10.74 -11.66
N MET A 68 11.14 -10.12 -12.84
CA MET A 68 11.25 -8.66 -12.95
C MET A 68 10.09 -7.93 -12.27
N PHE A 69 8.86 -8.47 -12.34
CA PHE A 69 7.72 -7.91 -11.60
C PHE A 69 7.88 -8.08 -10.08
N ILE A 70 8.46 -9.21 -9.65
CA ILE A 70 8.76 -9.46 -8.23
C ILE A 70 9.85 -8.49 -7.72
N LEU A 71 10.89 -8.22 -8.52
CA LEU A 71 11.90 -7.22 -8.17
C LEU A 71 11.32 -5.81 -8.07
N ASN A 72 10.40 -5.45 -8.96
CA ASN A 72 9.70 -4.17 -8.94
C ASN A 72 8.85 -4.00 -7.67
N LEU A 73 8.15 -5.07 -7.26
CA LEU A 73 7.41 -5.14 -6.00
C LEU A 73 8.36 -4.93 -4.80
N ALA A 74 9.46 -5.67 -4.73
CA ALA A 74 10.41 -5.54 -3.62
C ALA A 74 11.03 -4.13 -3.51
N ALA A 75 11.35 -3.50 -4.65
CA ALA A 75 11.84 -2.13 -4.65
C ALA A 75 10.79 -1.14 -4.12
N SER A 76 9.52 -1.30 -4.52
CA SER A 76 8.43 -0.47 -4.03
C SER A 76 8.18 -0.66 -2.53
N ASP A 77 8.21 -1.89 -2.04
CA ASP A 77 8.02 -2.21 -0.63
C ASP A 77 9.14 -1.63 0.25
N ILE A 78 10.40 -1.64 -0.22
CA ILE A 78 11.51 -0.98 0.49
C ILE A 78 11.25 0.52 0.63
N ILE A 79 10.81 1.19 -0.44
CA ILE A 79 10.50 2.63 -0.40
C ILE A 79 9.40 2.89 0.65
N VAL A 80 8.34 2.08 0.66
CA VAL A 80 7.29 2.18 1.68
C VAL A 80 7.83 1.92 3.08
N CYS A 81 8.66 0.90 3.27
CA CYS A 81 9.27 0.59 4.57
C CYS A 81 10.10 1.77 5.10
N MET A 82 10.91 2.38 4.25
CA MET A 82 11.81 3.48 4.63
C MET A 82 11.06 4.78 4.93
N LEU A 83 9.96 5.07 4.23
CA LEU A 83 9.23 6.33 4.40
C LEU A 83 8.08 6.19 5.41
N SER A 84 7.25 5.16 5.26
CA SER A 84 5.98 5.05 5.96
C SER A 84 6.10 4.46 7.36
N LEU A 85 6.86 3.38 7.51
CA LEU A 85 6.95 2.66 8.79
C LEU A 85 7.62 3.44 9.93
N PRO A 86 8.56 4.38 9.71
CA PRO A 86 9.03 5.23 10.81
C PRO A 86 8.05 6.38 11.14
N ILE A 87 7.33 6.91 10.15
CA ILE A 87 6.50 8.12 10.32
C ILE A 87 5.08 7.80 10.82
N THR A 88 4.47 6.75 10.28
CA THR A 88 3.10 6.33 10.64
C THR A 88 2.93 6.06 12.14
N PRO A 89 3.81 5.30 12.84
CA PRO A 89 3.60 5.04 14.25
C PRO A 89 3.75 6.29 15.11
N VAL A 90 4.69 7.18 14.77
CA VAL A 90 4.85 8.48 15.47
C VAL A 90 3.56 9.28 15.39
N THR A 91 3.00 9.44 14.19
CA THR A 91 1.76 10.22 13.99
C THR A 91 0.55 9.57 14.65
N ASN A 92 0.49 8.24 14.73
CA ASN A 92 -0.59 7.52 15.41
C ASN A 92 -0.50 7.55 16.94
N ILE A 93 0.71 7.55 17.52
CA ILE A 93 0.92 7.59 18.96
C ILE A 93 0.71 9.02 19.49
N TYR A 94 1.36 10.01 18.86
CA TYR A 94 1.29 11.40 19.30
C TYR A 94 0.03 12.12 18.83
N LYS A 95 -0.76 11.49 17.93
CA LYS A 95 -1.98 12.06 17.35
C LYS A 95 -1.76 13.48 16.79
N ASN A 96 -0.58 13.69 16.20
CA ASN A 96 -0.16 14.96 15.64
C ASN A 96 0.75 14.72 14.44
N TRP A 97 0.63 15.60 13.45
CA TRP A 97 1.46 15.59 12.25
C TRP A 97 2.63 16.56 12.39
N PHE A 98 3.86 16.04 12.34
CA PHE A 98 5.08 16.85 12.52
C PHE A 98 5.89 17.06 11.23
N PHE A 99 5.47 16.45 10.12
CA PHE A 99 6.33 16.22 8.95
C PHE A 99 6.05 17.19 7.79
N GLY A 100 5.21 18.21 8.03
CA GLY A 100 4.84 19.22 7.04
C GLY A 100 3.97 18.73 5.89
N THR A 101 3.51 19.66 5.05
CA THR A 101 2.54 19.37 3.97
C THR A 101 3.08 18.44 2.88
N VAL A 102 4.38 18.55 2.55
CA VAL A 102 5.00 17.73 1.50
C VAL A 102 4.91 16.25 1.86
N LEU A 103 5.34 15.85 3.07
CA LEU A 103 5.26 14.46 3.50
C LEU A 103 3.82 14.00 3.74
N CYS A 104 2.92 14.93 4.10
CA CYS A 104 1.49 14.62 4.27
C CYS A 104 0.86 14.15 2.97
N ARG A 105 1.28 14.72 1.83
CA ARG A 105 0.84 14.29 0.51
C ARG A 105 1.63 13.08 0.00
N LEU A 106 2.95 13.10 0.21
CA LEU A 106 3.86 12.10 -0.36
C LEU A 106 3.70 10.71 0.25
N ILE A 107 3.58 10.59 1.57
CA ILE A 107 3.54 9.28 2.24
C ILE A 107 2.30 8.48 1.84
N PRO A 108 1.06 9.00 1.94
CA PRO A 108 -0.13 8.26 1.52
C PRO A 108 -0.14 7.99 0.02
N TRP A 109 0.45 8.88 -0.79
CA TRP A 109 0.57 8.68 -2.24
C TRP A 109 1.50 7.53 -2.59
N VAL A 110 2.70 7.49 -2.00
CA VAL A 110 3.68 6.41 -2.22
C VAL A 110 3.13 5.06 -1.73
N GLN A 111 2.43 5.04 -0.59
CA GLN A 111 1.71 3.85 -0.12
C GLN A 111 0.67 3.38 -1.14
N GLY A 112 -0.15 4.31 -1.65
CA GLY A 112 -1.12 4.02 -2.69
C GLY A 112 -0.48 3.44 -3.95
N ILE A 113 0.56 4.10 -4.48
CA ILE A 113 1.29 3.66 -5.67
C ILE A 113 1.81 2.24 -5.48
N SER A 114 2.45 1.99 -4.33
CA SER A 114 2.99 0.67 -4.00
C SER A 114 1.90 -0.39 -4.04
N VAL A 115 0.81 -0.18 -3.29
CA VAL A 115 -0.34 -1.11 -3.22
C VAL A 115 -0.89 -1.42 -4.62
N PHE A 116 -1.03 -0.43 -5.50
CA PHE A 116 -1.46 -0.65 -6.89
C PHE A 116 -0.43 -1.42 -7.72
N ILE A 117 0.85 -1.09 -7.60
CA ILE A 117 1.94 -1.83 -8.27
C ILE A 117 1.95 -3.29 -7.84
N CYS A 118 1.80 -3.58 -6.54
CA CYS A 118 1.74 -4.95 -6.03
C CYS A 118 0.63 -5.73 -6.73
N THR A 119 -0.60 -5.22 -6.68
CA THR A 119 -1.77 -5.90 -7.21
C THR A 119 -1.71 -6.06 -8.73
N PHE A 120 -1.35 -5.01 -9.46
CA PHE A 120 -1.24 -5.10 -10.91
C PHE A 120 -0.10 -6.01 -11.36
N SER A 121 1.01 -6.04 -10.62
CA SER A 121 2.11 -6.97 -10.89
C SER A 121 1.65 -8.43 -10.69
N LEU A 122 0.92 -8.72 -9.61
CA LEU A 122 0.34 -10.05 -9.36
C LEU A 122 -0.66 -10.45 -10.45
N ALA A 123 -1.51 -9.53 -10.90
CA ALA A 123 -2.43 -9.76 -12.00
C ALA A 123 -1.70 -10.03 -13.33
N ALA A 124 -0.65 -9.25 -13.64
CA ALA A 124 0.18 -9.47 -14.83
C ALA A 124 0.87 -10.84 -14.81
N ILE A 125 1.39 -11.26 -13.65
CA ILE A 125 1.94 -12.60 -13.45
C ILE A 125 0.87 -13.66 -13.68
N ALA A 126 -0.34 -13.50 -13.13
CA ALA A 126 -1.43 -14.45 -13.32
C ALA A 126 -1.83 -14.59 -14.81
N ILE A 127 -1.89 -13.47 -15.55
CA ILE A 127 -2.17 -13.47 -16.98
C ILE A 127 -1.07 -14.18 -17.76
N ASP A 128 0.20 -13.86 -17.52
CA ASP A 128 1.34 -14.49 -18.23
C ASP A 128 1.31 -16.02 -18.04
N ARG A 129 1.12 -16.47 -16.80
CA ARG A 129 0.97 -17.90 -16.47
C ARG A 129 -0.24 -18.53 -17.13
N TYR A 130 -1.37 -17.84 -17.15
CA TYR A 130 -2.57 -18.31 -17.82
C TYR A 130 -2.30 -18.53 -19.31
N VAL A 131 -1.71 -17.54 -20.00
CA VAL A 131 -1.40 -17.62 -21.43
C VAL A 131 -0.48 -18.79 -21.72
N LEU A 132 0.59 -18.97 -20.95
CA LEU A 132 1.58 -20.04 -21.14
C LEU A 132 1.01 -21.45 -20.88
N VAL A 133 0.14 -21.60 -19.88
CA VAL A 133 -0.42 -22.92 -19.53
C VAL A 133 -1.57 -23.29 -20.46
N VAL A 134 -2.47 -22.35 -20.74
CA VAL A 134 -3.75 -22.61 -21.41
C VAL A 134 -3.61 -22.60 -22.94
N ARG A 135 -2.69 -21.79 -23.49
CA ARG A 135 -2.48 -21.63 -24.93
C ARG A 135 -1.11 -22.19 -25.33
N PRO A 136 -1.03 -23.44 -25.83
CA PRO A 136 0.25 -24.14 -26.05
C PRO A 136 1.16 -23.54 -27.12
N HIS A 137 0.63 -22.71 -28.03
CA HIS A 137 1.42 -22.02 -29.07
C HIS A 137 1.78 -20.57 -28.71
N SER A 138 1.43 -20.10 -27.51
CA SER A 138 1.80 -18.76 -27.08
C SER A 138 3.29 -18.66 -26.81
N ARG A 139 3.89 -17.53 -27.17
CA ARG A 139 5.27 -17.20 -26.81
C ARG A 139 5.29 -16.58 -25.41
N PRO A 140 6.34 -16.84 -24.61
CA PRO A 140 6.52 -16.16 -23.33
C PRO A 140 6.65 -14.66 -23.53
N LEU A 141 6.20 -13.89 -22.53
CA LEU A 141 6.39 -12.46 -22.51
C LEU A 141 7.90 -12.14 -22.66
N THR A 142 8.23 -11.29 -23.62
CA THR A 142 9.62 -10.89 -23.86
C THR A 142 10.06 -9.87 -22.81
N ARG A 143 11.36 -9.70 -22.60
CA ARG A 143 11.90 -8.65 -21.69
C ARG A 143 11.42 -7.25 -22.06
N ARG A 144 11.34 -6.95 -23.36
CA ARG A 144 10.80 -5.67 -23.85
C ARG A 144 9.31 -5.54 -23.53
N GLY A 145 8.52 -6.59 -23.75
CA GLY A 145 7.11 -6.61 -23.38
C GLY A 145 6.90 -6.41 -21.88
N ALA A 146 7.71 -7.08 -21.06
CA ALA A 146 7.69 -6.94 -19.61
C ALA A 146 7.99 -5.51 -19.17
N LEU A 147 9.02 -4.88 -19.76
CA LEU A 147 9.35 -3.48 -19.48
C LEU A 147 8.20 -2.54 -19.83
N ILE A 148 7.58 -2.71 -20.99
CA ILE A 148 6.41 -1.93 -21.41
C ILE A 148 5.27 -2.10 -20.42
N VAL A 149 4.95 -3.35 -20.04
CA VAL A 149 3.92 -3.63 -19.04
C VAL A 149 4.26 -2.93 -17.73
N THR A 150 5.48 -3.05 -17.21
CA THR A 150 5.92 -2.38 -15.99
C THR A 150 5.72 -0.87 -16.06
N ILE A 151 6.12 -0.21 -17.16
CA ILE A 151 5.93 1.23 -17.33
C ILE A 151 4.43 1.59 -17.33
N CYS A 152 3.59 0.82 -18.01
CA CYS A 152 2.15 1.02 -18.00
C CYS A 152 1.55 0.87 -16.60
N LEU A 153 1.99 -0.14 -15.84
CA LEU A 153 1.53 -0.37 -14.48
C LEU A 153 1.90 0.80 -13.55
N TRP A 154 3.16 1.25 -13.61
CA TRP A 154 3.61 2.42 -12.85
C TRP A 154 2.80 3.67 -13.18
N THR A 155 2.62 3.94 -14.48
CA THR A 155 1.85 5.10 -14.96
C THR A 155 0.41 5.04 -14.46
N LEU A 156 -0.24 3.87 -14.58
CA LEU A 156 -1.60 3.68 -14.10
C LEU A 156 -1.72 3.85 -12.59
N SER A 157 -0.81 3.25 -11.81
CA SER A 157 -0.77 3.39 -10.35
C SER A 157 -0.62 4.85 -9.92
N VAL A 158 0.29 5.59 -10.57
CA VAL A 158 0.51 7.03 -10.31
C VAL A 158 -0.75 7.83 -10.63
N VAL A 159 -1.34 7.63 -11.80
CA VAL A 159 -2.54 8.37 -12.23
C VAL A 159 -3.73 8.11 -11.32
N VAL A 160 -3.99 6.85 -10.99
CA VAL A 160 -5.13 6.47 -10.15
C VAL A 160 -4.99 7.01 -8.73
N THR A 161 -3.78 7.07 -8.18
CA THR A 161 -3.54 7.52 -6.80
C THR A 161 -3.28 9.02 -6.67
N LEU A 162 -3.05 9.73 -7.78
CA LEU A 162 -2.79 11.16 -7.77
C LEU A 162 -3.89 11.99 -7.10
N PRO A 163 -5.20 11.75 -7.32
CA PRO A 163 -6.24 12.51 -6.63
C PRO A 163 -6.11 12.41 -5.10
N TYR A 164 -5.76 11.23 -4.57
CA TYR A 164 -5.54 11.07 -3.14
C TYR A 164 -4.38 11.94 -2.64
N ALA A 165 -3.27 12.01 -3.38
CA ALA A 165 -2.16 12.90 -3.03
C ALA A 165 -2.57 14.38 -3.04
N VAL A 166 -3.36 14.79 -4.03
CA VAL A 166 -3.82 16.18 -4.21
C VAL A 166 -4.77 16.59 -3.10
N PHE A 167 -5.68 15.70 -2.70
CA PHE A 167 -6.67 15.98 -1.67
C PHE A 167 -6.18 15.65 -0.25
N MET A 168 -4.93 15.23 -0.05
CA MET A 168 -4.34 15.16 1.29
C MET A 168 -3.77 16.52 1.69
N ASP A 169 -4.11 16.97 2.89
CA ASP A 169 -3.64 18.27 3.38
C ASP A 169 -3.45 18.28 4.90
N VAL A 170 -2.64 19.23 5.35
CA VAL A 170 -2.43 19.47 6.78
C VAL A 170 -3.48 20.47 7.25
N VAL A 171 -4.26 20.07 8.26
CA VAL A 171 -5.38 20.83 8.79
C VAL A 171 -5.28 20.93 10.30
N SER A 172 -5.58 22.11 10.83
CA SER A 172 -5.76 22.35 12.26
C SER A 172 -7.25 22.50 12.56
N TYR A 173 -7.71 21.92 13.65
CA TYR A 173 -9.12 21.99 14.06
C TYR A 173 -9.31 22.96 15.21
N ASP A 174 -10.41 23.71 15.19
CA ASP A 174 -10.77 24.61 16.28
C ASP A 174 -10.93 23.82 17.59
N ASN A 175 -10.37 24.37 18.67
CA ASN A 175 -10.41 23.76 20.00
C ASN A 175 -9.66 22.41 20.13
N VAL A 176 -8.74 22.09 19.21
CA VAL A 176 -7.84 20.92 19.32
C VAL A 176 -6.41 21.37 19.04
N CYS A 177 -5.48 21.10 19.96
CA CYS A 177 -4.07 21.40 19.73
C CYS A 177 -3.47 20.37 18.77
N GLY A 178 -2.83 20.85 17.71
CA GLY A 178 -2.08 20.04 16.76
C GLY A 178 -2.49 20.24 15.31
N GLU A 179 -1.68 19.68 14.43
CA GLU A 179 -1.89 19.58 13.00
C GLU A 179 -2.20 18.14 12.62
N PHE A 180 -3.11 17.94 11.68
CA PHE A 180 -3.55 16.62 11.25
C PHE A 180 -3.41 16.51 9.74
N CYS A 181 -2.80 15.42 9.28
CA CYS A 181 -2.76 15.09 7.87
C CYS A 181 -4.03 14.31 7.52
N THR A 182 -4.93 14.92 6.76
CA THR A 182 -6.26 14.35 6.48
C THR A 182 -6.71 14.62 5.04
N GLU A 183 -7.73 13.88 4.62
CA GLU A 183 -8.35 14.05 3.31
C GLU A 183 -9.30 15.26 3.29
N ARG A 184 -9.09 16.16 2.32
CA ARG A 184 -9.86 17.37 2.10
C ARG A 184 -10.49 17.37 0.71
N TRP A 185 -11.43 16.47 0.52
CA TRP A 185 -12.20 16.38 -0.72
C TRP A 185 -13.16 17.57 -0.88
N PRO A 186 -13.40 18.06 -2.11
CA PRO A 186 -14.26 19.22 -2.35
C PRO A 186 -15.73 18.97 -1.96
N ASN A 187 -16.18 17.72 -2.03
CA ASN A 187 -17.50 17.31 -1.57
C ASN A 187 -17.51 15.79 -1.27
N SER A 188 -18.52 15.33 -0.55
CA SER A 188 -18.65 13.92 -0.17
C SER A 188 -18.90 12.98 -1.37
N HIS A 189 -19.46 13.48 -2.47
CA HIS A 189 -19.69 12.68 -3.67
C HIS A 189 -18.37 12.34 -4.36
N SER A 190 -17.45 13.30 -4.52
CA SER A 190 -16.12 13.08 -5.08
C SER A 190 -15.32 12.08 -4.25
N ARG A 191 -15.35 12.20 -2.92
CA ARG A 191 -14.72 11.21 -2.02
C ARG A 191 -15.27 9.81 -2.28
N ARG A 192 -16.60 9.64 -2.24
CA ARG A 192 -17.25 8.34 -2.45
C ARG A 192 -16.95 7.77 -3.83
N ALA A 193 -17.03 8.58 -4.89
CA ALA A 193 -16.73 8.17 -6.24
C ALA A 193 -15.28 7.69 -6.35
N TYR A 194 -14.33 8.44 -5.80
CA TYR A 194 -12.93 8.03 -5.76
C TYR A 194 -12.72 6.73 -5.00
N THR A 195 -13.32 6.58 -3.81
CA THR A 195 -13.26 5.34 -3.03
C THR A 195 -13.79 4.14 -3.81
N LEU A 196 -14.92 4.30 -4.54
CA LEU A 196 -15.49 3.24 -5.38
C LEU A 196 -14.58 2.88 -6.55
N VAL A 197 -13.99 3.87 -7.22
CA VAL A 197 -13.03 3.66 -8.31
C VAL A 197 -11.80 2.91 -7.80
N VAL A 198 -11.22 3.35 -6.68
CA VAL A 198 -10.07 2.68 -6.05
C VAL A 198 -10.44 1.26 -5.64
N LEU A 199 -11.58 1.04 -4.99
CA LEU A 199 -12.04 -0.30 -4.60
C LEU A 199 -12.18 -1.22 -5.81
N ALA A 200 -12.79 -0.74 -6.89
CA ALA A 200 -12.96 -1.51 -8.11
C ALA A 200 -11.60 -1.84 -8.78
N ALA A 201 -10.77 -0.82 -8.96
CA ALA A 201 -9.49 -0.93 -9.66
C ALA A 201 -8.44 -1.72 -8.86
N GLN A 202 -8.46 -1.61 -7.53
CA GLN A 202 -7.47 -2.23 -6.65
C GLN A 202 -7.88 -3.60 -6.13
N PHE A 203 -9.18 -3.87 -6.02
CA PHE A 203 -9.67 -5.11 -5.43
C PHE A 203 -10.52 -5.91 -6.42
N VAL A 204 -11.66 -5.39 -6.83
CA VAL A 204 -12.66 -6.19 -7.57
C VAL A 204 -12.11 -6.69 -8.91
N VAL A 205 -11.57 -5.80 -9.75
CA VAL A 205 -11.09 -6.15 -11.09
C VAL A 205 -9.87 -7.08 -11.03
N PRO A 206 -8.79 -6.77 -10.26
CA PRO A 206 -7.63 -7.65 -10.22
C PRO A 206 -7.92 -9.01 -9.58
N PHE A 207 -8.71 -9.07 -8.50
CA PHE A 207 -8.99 -10.34 -7.84
C PHE A 207 -9.88 -11.25 -8.68
N THR A 208 -10.91 -10.71 -9.35
CA THR A 208 -11.74 -11.51 -10.25
C THR A 208 -10.94 -12.06 -11.43
N LEU A 209 -10.07 -11.23 -12.01
CA LEU A 209 -9.13 -11.64 -13.06
C LEU A 209 -8.17 -12.74 -12.56
N MET A 210 -7.51 -12.53 -11.42
CA MET A 210 -6.58 -13.50 -10.86
C MET A 210 -7.29 -14.82 -10.53
N ALA A 211 -8.46 -14.77 -9.90
CA ALA A 211 -9.26 -15.95 -9.58
C ALA A 211 -9.62 -16.74 -10.85
N PHE A 212 -10.08 -16.05 -11.90
CA PHE A 212 -10.37 -16.67 -13.19
C PHE A 212 -9.13 -17.32 -13.82
N CYS A 213 -8.00 -16.62 -13.84
CA CYS A 213 -6.75 -17.13 -14.38
C CYS A 213 -6.30 -18.40 -13.64
N TYR A 214 -6.21 -18.34 -12.31
CA TYR A 214 -5.75 -19.47 -11.49
C TYR A 214 -6.72 -20.65 -11.50
N TRP A 215 -8.03 -20.41 -11.50
CA TRP A 215 -9.04 -21.46 -11.63
C TRP A 215 -8.88 -22.24 -12.95
N THR A 216 -8.65 -21.53 -14.05
CA THR A 216 -8.47 -22.16 -15.36
C THR A 216 -7.15 -22.92 -15.44
N ILE A 217 -6.06 -22.34 -14.92
CA ILE A 217 -4.76 -23.00 -14.81
C ILE A 217 -4.89 -24.32 -14.05
N PHE A 218 -5.51 -24.28 -12.86
CA PHE A 218 -5.70 -25.46 -12.03
C PHE A 218 -6.50 -26.55 -12.76
N SER A 219 -7.59 -26.17 -13.41
CA SER A 219 -8.43 -27.10 -14.17
C SER A 219 -7.64 -27.78 -15.30
N ARG A 220 -6.88 -27.01 -16.10
CA ARG A 220 -6.06 -27.55 -17.19
C ARG A 220 -4.93 -28.46 -16.70
N LEU A 221 -4.28 -28.10 -15.60
CA LEU A 221 -3.23 -28.94 -15.01
C LEU A 221 -3.81 -30.26 -14.49
N ARG A 222 -4.98 -30.22 -13.84
CA ARG A 222 -5.69 -31.41 -13.38
C ARG A 222 -6.06 -32.35 -14.54
N ASP A 223 -6.55 -31.81 -15.66
CA ASP A 223 -6.91 -32.61 -16.84
C ASP A 223 -5.67 -33.27 -17.49
N ARG A 224 -4.55 -32.53 -17.57
CA ARG A 224 -3.27 -33.06 -18.06
C ARG A 224 -2.75 -34.18 -17.15
N ALA A 225 -2.82 -34.00 -15.84
CA ALA A 225 -2.40 -35.03 -14.87
C ALA A 225 -3.24 -36.30 -15.01
N ARG A 226 -4.57 -36.17 -15.05
CA ARG A 226 -5.49 -37.31 -15.28
C ARG A 226 -5.22 -38.03 -16.59
N SER A 227 -4.98 -37.29 -17.66
CA SER A 227 -4.68 -37.86 -18.98
C SER A 227 -3.34 -38.62 -18.99
N ARG A 228 -2.33 -38.16 -18.24
CA ARG A 228 -1.06 -38.88 -18.09
C ARG A 228 -1.22 -40.16 -17.28
N LEU A 229 -1.96 -40.12 -16.17
CA LEU A 229 -2.25 -41.31 -15.37
C LEU A 229 -2.98 -42.39 -16.18
N ARG A 230 -3.96 -42.01 -17.00
CA ARG A 230 -4.65 -42.92 -17.91
C ARG A 230 -3.77 -43.56 -18.99
N LYS A 231 -2.61 -42.97 -19.31
CA LYS A 231 -1.64 -43.55 -20.26
C LYS A 231 -0.64 -44.49 -19.58
N MET A 232 -0.56 -44.46 -18.25
CA MET A 232 0.37 -45.28 -17.46
C MET A 232 -0.28 -46.57 -16.95
N ASN A 233 -1.62 -46.61 -16.87
CA ASN A 233 -2.43 -47.81 -16.63
C ASN A 233 -2.87 -48.42 -17.95
#